data_AF-A0A3P7MZ94-F1
#
_entry.id   AF-A0A3P7MZ94-F1
#
_cell.length_a   1.000
_cell.length_b   1.000
_cell.length_c   1.000
_cell.angle_alpha   90.00
_cell.angle_beta   90.00
_cell.angle_gamma   90.00
#
_symmetry.space_group_name_H-M   'P 1'
#
loop_
_entity.id
_entity.type
_entity.pdbx_description
1 polymer ?
#
loop_
_entity_poly.entity_id
_entity_poly.type
_entity_poly.pdbx_seq_one_letter_code
_entity_poly.pdbx_strand_id
1 'polypeptide(L)' 'MLEMGEDVATCPSCSLIIRVIYDPDMFVNMETSTMPPQQAVATEN' A
#
# COMPACT_ATOMS: atom_id res chain seq x y z
N MET A 1 -3.42 -7.97 6.04
CA MET A 1 -3.07 -7.27 4.80
C MET A 1 -4.17 -6.26 4.45
N LEU A 2 -3.80 -5.02 4.13
CA LEU A 2 -4.78 -3.97 3.80
C LEU A 2 -5.64 -4.31 2.56
N GLU A 3 -5.06 -5.03 1.58
CA GLU A 3 -5.76 -5.51 0.38
C GLU A 3 -6.91 -6.49 0.70
N MET A 4 -6.83 -7.17 1.85
CA MET A 4 -7.85 -8.12 2.33
C MET A 4 -8.83 -7.49 3.33
N GLY A 5 -8.74 -6.17 3.55
CA GLY A 5 -9.58 -5.46 4.52
C GLY A 5 -9.12 -5.60 5.98
N GLU A 6 -7.89 -6.05 6.24
CA GLU A 6 -7.32 -6.01 7.60
C GLU A 6 -6.67 -4.64 7.86
N ASP A 7 -7.43 -3.73 8.48
CA ASP A 7 -7.05 -2.35 8.78
C ASP A 7 -6.51 -2.14 10.21
N VAL A 8 -6.41 -3.21 11.00
CA VAL A 8 -5.95 -3.15 12.39
C VAL A 8 -4.47 -3.54 12.49
N ALA A 9 -3.64 -2.62 12.97
CA ALA A 9 -2.22 -2.88 13.23
C ALA A 9 -1.95 -2.96 14.73
N THR A 10 -1.13 -3.93 15.13
CA THR A 10 -0.70 -4.12 16.52
C THR A 10 0.80 -3.89 16.63
N CYS A 11 1.23 -3.00 17.53
CA CYS A 11 2.65 -2.77 17.77
C CYS A 11 3.21 -3.86 18.72
N PRO A 12 4.21 -4.65 18.29
CA PRO A 12 4.75 -5.75 19.09
C PRO A 12 5.51 -5.27 20.34
N SER A 13 5.94 -4.01 20.38
CA SER A 13 6.75 -3.46 21.48
C SER A 13 5.91 -2.87 22.63
N CYS A 14 4.69 -2.37 22.33
CA CYS A 14 3.89 -1.62 23.31
C CYS A 14 2.41 -2.03 23.35
N SER A 15 2.04 -3.12 22.67
CA SER A 15 0.64 -3.63 22.61
C SER A 15 -0.39 -2.60 22.13
N LEU A 16 0.06 -1.56 21.44
CA LEU A 16 -0.79 -0.50 20.93
C LEU A 16 -1.53 -1.00 19.69
N ILE A 17 -2.86 -0.85 19.70
CA ILE A 17 -3.74 -1.25 18.60
C ILE A 17 -4.22 0.02 17.90
N ILE A 18 -3.90 0.15 16.61
CA ILE A 18 -4.34 1.29 15.77
C ILE A 18 -5.18 0.81 14.60
N ARG A 19 -6.02 1.73 14.11
CA ARG A 19 -6.82 1.56 12.90
C ARG A 19 -6.25 2.39 11.77
N VAL A 20 -5.92 1.76 10.66
CA VAL A 20 -5.34 2.40 9.48
C VAL A 20 -6.47 2.92 8.61
N ILE A 21 -6.49 4.22 8.36
CA ILE A 21 -7.42 4.83 7.40
C ILE A 21 -6.69 4.95 6.07
N TYR A 22 -7.21 4.29 5.04
CA TYR A 22 -6.65 4.27 3.70
C TYR A 22 -7.77 4.25 2.67
N ASP A 23 -7.41 4.57 1.42
CA ASP A 23 -8.29 4.40 0.29
C ASP A 23 -8.20 2.95 -0.20
N PRO A 24 -9.28 2.16 -0.12
CA PRO A 24 -9.26 0.75 -0.54
C PRO A 24 -8.86 0.58 -2.00
N ASP A 25 -9.24 1.52 -2.89
CA ASP A 25 -8.97 1.42 -4.33
C ASP A 25 -7.47 1.50 -4.66
N MET A 26 -6.66 2.07 -3.76
CA MET A 26 -5.20 2.11 -3.89
C MET A 26 -4.51 0.79 -3.52
N PHE A 27 -5.19 -0.10 -2.81
CA PHE A 27 -4.63 -1.37 -2.31
C PHE A 27 -5.31 -2.61 -2.90
N VAL A 28 -6.35 -2.44 -3.72
CA VAL A 28 -6.89 -3.52 -4.56
C VAL A 28 -5.90 -3.80 -5.68
N ASN A 29 -5.08 -4.83 -5.48
CA ASN A 29 -4.20 -5.35 -6.52
C ASN A 29 -5.05 -6.05 -7.59
N MET A 30 -5.53 -5.33 -8.61
CA MET A 30 -6.06 -5.93 -9.84
C MET A 30 -4.91 -6.59 -10.60
N GLU A 31 -4.46 -7.77 -10.17
CA GLU A 31 -3.43 -8.59 -10.84
C GLU A 31 -2.39 -7.77 -11.62
N THR A 32 -1.79 -6.76 -10.99
CA THR A 32 -0.68 -6.04 -11.61
C THR A 32 0.52 -6.95 -11.47
N SER A 33 0.71 -7.79 -12.49
CA SER A 33 1.99 -8.40 -12.81
C SER A 33 3.06 -7.36 -12.52
N THR A 34 4.01 -7.70 -11.64
CA THR A 34 5.09 -6.82 -11.21
C THR A 34 5.93 -6.40 -12.42
N MET A 35 5.49 -5.36 -13.14
CA MET A 35 6.37 -4.56 -13.98
C MET A 35 6.90 -3.44 -13.08
N PRO A 36 8.23 -3.33 -12.91
CA PRO A 36 8.81 -2.20 -12.21
C PRO A 36 8.33 -0.91 -12.90
N PRO A 37 8.15 0.20 -12.15
CA PRO A 37 7.67 1.45 -12.73
C PRO A 37 8.57 1.85 -13.89
N GLN A 38 8.00 1.84 -15.10
CA GLN A 38 8.67 2.32 -16.31
C GLN A 38 9.08 3.78 -16.05
N GLN A 39 10.37 4.04 -16.24
CA GLN A 39 11.03 5.33 -16.03
C GLN A 39 10.28 6.49 -16.71
N ALA A 40 9.98 7.55 -15.96
CA ALA A 40 9.75 8.87 -16.57
C ALA A 40 11.10 9.43 -17.03
N VAL A 41 11.49 9.06 -18.25
CA VAL A 41 12.43 9.85 -19.05
C VAL A 41 11.70 11.14 -19.42
N ALA A 42 12.09 12.25 -18.80
CA ALA A 42 11.89 13.58 -19.36
C ALA A 42 13.25 14.30 -19.27
N THR A 43 14.03 14.13 -20.33
CA THR A 43 14.93 15.17 -20.81
C THR A 43 14.11 16.44 -21.11
N GLU A 44 14.78 17.60 -21.10
CA GLU A 44 14.41 18.89 -21.76
C GLU A 44 13.91 20.05 -20.87
N ASN A 45 14.82 20.73 -20.15
CA ASN A 45 15.24 22.13 -20.46
C ASN A 45 16.44 22.57 -19.60
#